data_AF-A0A137QMY5-F1
#
_entry.id   AF-A0A137QMY5-F1
#
_cell.length_a   1.000
_cell.length_b   1.000
_cell.length_c   1.000
_cell.angle_alpha   90.00
_cell.angle_beta   90.00
_cell.angle_gamma   90.00
#
_symmetry.space_group_name_H-M   'P 1'
#
loop_
_entity.id
_entity.type
_entity.pdbx_description
1 polymer ?
#
loop_
_entity_poly.entity_id
_entity_poly.type
_entity_poly.pdbx_seq_one_letter_code
_entity_poly.pdbx_strand_id
1 'polypeptide(L)' 'EEYEVEKIIKHKGIPQGIKYLIRWKGYSPSDNTWEWEDDLEYSGELLREYKNANKLPQDNAGTHFKPTK' A
#
# COMPACT_ATOMS: atom_id res chain seq x y z
N GLU A 1 12.83 -3.33 -8.14
CA GLU A 1 13.14 -4.55 -7.37
C GLU A 1 11.83 -5.08 -6.84
N GLU A 2 11.57 -6.38 -6.96
CA GLU A 2 10.33 -7.00 -6.49
C GLU A 2 10.63 -7.69 -5.16
N TYR A 3 9.98 -7.24 -4.09
CA TYR A 3 10.14 -7.80 -2.75
C TYR A 3 8.84 -8.45 -2.31
N GLU A 4 8.92 -9.65 -1.72
CA GLU A 4 7.73 -10.38 -1.30
C GLU A 4 7.09 -9.70 -0.07
N VAL A 5 5.85 -9.24 -0.23
CA VAL A 5 5.07 -8.64 0.85
C VAL A 5 4.49 -9.75 1.73
N GLU A 6 4.77 -9.70 3.03
CA GLU A 6 4.17 -10.59 4.04
C GLU A 6 2.75 -10.14 4.39
N LYS A 7 2.56 -8.83 4.68
CA LYS A 7 1.25 -8.25 5.02
C LYS A 7 1.25 -6.73 5.07
N ILE A 8 0.05 -6.15 5.00
CA ILE A 8 -0.17 -4.75 5.32
C ILE A 8 -0.40 -4.62 6.83
N ILE A 9 0.44 -3.83 7.51
CA ILE A 9 0.40 -3.66 8.97
C ILE A 9 -0.60 -2.58 9.36
N LYS A 10 -0.54 -1.43 8.67
CA LYS A 10 -1.36 -0.26 8.97
C LYS A 10 -1.53 0.60 7.73
N HIS A 11 -2.53 1.47 7.76
CA HIS A 11 -2.71 2.53 6.79
C HIS A 11 -2.71 3.88 7.50
N LYS A 12 -2.38 4.93 6.75
CA LYS A 12 -2.50 6.31 7.20
C LYS A 12 -3.03 7.16 6.05
N GLY A 13 -4.21 7.75 6.26
CA GLY A 13 -4.72 8.79 5.39
C GLY A 13 -3.96 10.09 5.61
N ILE A 14 -3.45 10.67 4.53
CA ILE A 14 -2.84 12.00 4.49
C ILE A 14 -3.53 12.83 3.41
N PRO A 15 -3.39 14.17 3.40
CA PRO A 15 -4.08 15.00 2.41
C PRO A 15 -3.78 14.65 0.94
N GLN A 16 -2.64 14.00 0.69
CA GLN A 16 -2.19 13.58 -0.64
C GLN A 16 -2.70 12.18 -1.04
N GLY A 17 -3.34 11.42 -0.15
CA GLY A 17 -3.75 10.05 -0.40
C GLY A 17 -3.56 9.12 0.80
N ILE A 18 -3.61 7.81 0.58
CA ILE A 18 -3.40 6.81 1.63
C ILE A 18 -2.03 6.17 1.45
N LYS A 19 -1.28 6.06 2.55
CA LYS A 19 -0.06 5.24 2.63
C LYS A 19 -0.31 3.99 3.44
N TYR A 20 0.35 2.90 3.07
CA TYR A 20 0.28 1.62 3.75
C TYR A 20 1.65 1.21 4.25
N LEU A 21 1.73 0.77 5.51
CA LEU A 21 2.95 0.19 6.05
C LEU A 21 3.03 -1.28 5.66
N ILE A 22 4.08 -1.62 4.94
CA ILE A 22 4.33 -2.94 4.39
C ILE A 22 5.29 -3.71 5.28
N ARG A 23 4.90 -4.94 5.57
CA ARG A 23 5.75 -5.93 6.19
C ARG A 23 6.37 -6.76 5.07
N TRP A 24 7.68 -6.66 4.92
CA TRP A 24 8.42 -7.46 3.95
C TRP A 24 8.72 -8.84 4.53
N LYS A 25 8.48 -9.88 3.73
CA LYS A 25 8.72 -11.27 4.14
C LYS A 25 10.22 -11.53 4.23
N GLY A 26 10.65 -12.13 5.33
CA GLY A 26 12.07 -12.44 5.57
C GLY A 26 12.89 -11.26 6.11
N TYR A 27 12.30 -10.06 6.24
CA TYR A 27 12.94 -8.90 6.85
C TYR A 27 12.47 -8.69 8.29
N SER A 28 13.09 -7.79 9.03
CA SER A 28 12.68 -7.44 10.39
C SER A 28 11.58 -6.38 10.40
N PRO A 29 10.75 -6.27 11.45
CA PRO A 29 9.70 -5.24 11.52
C PRO A 29 10.25 -3.80 11.48
N SER A 30 11.55 -3.64 11.73
CA SER A 30 12.30 -2.39 11.54
C SER A 30 12.44 -1.98 10.08
N ASP A 31 12.43 -2.94 9.16
CA ASP A 31 12.57 -2.71 7.71
C ASP A 31 11.22 -2.40 7.05
N ASN A 32 10.14 -2.31 7.84
CA ASN A 32 8.83 -1.99 7.30
C ASN A 32 8.82 -0.58 6.71
N THR A 33 8.38 -0.45 5.46
CA THR A 33 8.34 0.82 4.74
C THR A 33 6.91 1.28 4.49
N TRP A 34 6.73 2.58 4.31
CA TRP A 34 5.45 3.18 3.96
C TRP A 34 5.36 3.39 2.46
N GLU A 35 4.61 2.52 1.80
CA GLU A 35 4.39 2.56 0.36
C GLU A 35 3.06 3.26 0.04
N TRP A 36 2.99 3.87 -1.14
CA TRP A 36 1.73 4.40 -1.65
C TRP A 36 0.85 3.29 -2.17
N GLU A 37 -0.44 3.60 -2.29
CA GLU A 37 -1.39 2.70 -2.90
C GLU A 37 -0.97 2.25 -4.31
N ASP A 38 -0.50 3.19 -5.13
CA ASP A 38 -0.04 2.94 -6.50
C ASP A 38 1.17 1.99 -6.54
N ASP A 39 2.10 2.12 -5.58
CA ASP A 39 3.28 1.25 -5.49
C ASP A 39 2.90 -0.19 -5.08
N LEU A 40 1.72 -0.35 -4.47
CA LEU A 40 1.20 -1.63 -3.98
C LEU A 40 0.24 -2.31 -4.93
N GLU A 41 0.00 -1.71 -6.10
CA GLU A 41 -0.84 -2.29 -7.14
C GLU A 41 -0.29 -3.66 -7.60
N TYR A 42 1.04 -3.86 -7.54
CA TYR A 42 1.69 -5.16 -7.76
C TYR A 42 1.36 -6.23 -6.70
N SER A 43 0.91 -5.82 -5.51
CA SER A 43 0.43 -6.68 -4.42
C SER A 43 -1.09 -6.56 -4.23
N GLY A 44 -1.82 -6.44 -5.35
CA GLY A 44 -3.24 -6.10 -5.37
C GLY A 44 -4.15 -7.02 -4.55
N GLU A 45 -3.82 -8.31 -4.37
CA GLU A 45 -4.63 -9.22 -3.55
C GLU A 45 -4.60 -8.87 -2.06
N LEU A 46 -3.40 -8.66 -1.50
CA LEU A 46 -3.23 -8.29 -0.08
C LEU A 46 -3.83 -6.91 0.21
N LEU A 47 -3.65 -5.97 -0.72
CA LEU A 47 -4.23 -4.63 -0.62
C LEU A 47 -5.76 -4.68 -0.65
N ARG A 48 -6.33 -5.46 -1.57
CA ARG A 48 -7.79 -5.63 -1.70
C ARG A 48 -8.38 -6.23 -0.43
N GLU A 49 -7.78 -7.30 0.11
CA GLU A 49 -8.22 -7.94 1.34
C GLU A 49 -8.15 -6.98 2.53
N TYR A 50 -7.03 -6.28 2.69
CA TYR A 50 -6.85 -5.30 3.75
C TYR A 50 -7.88 -4.17 3.66
N LYS A 51 -8.09 -3.60 2.47
CA LYS A 51 -9.09 -2.56 2.24
C LYS A 51 -10.50 -3.04 2.55
N ASN A 52 -10.86 -4.25 2.11
CA ASN A 52 -12.17 -4.84 2.40
C ASN A 52 -12.40 -5.04 3.90
N ALA A 53 -11.41 -5.59 4.61
CA ALA A 53 -11.46 -5.76 6.07
C ALA A 53 -11.56 -4.43 6.83
N ASN A 54 -10.90 -3.37 6.33
CA ASN A 54 -10.89 -2.04 6.95
C ASN A 54 -11.96 -1.10 6.40
N LYS A 55 -12.86 -1.58 5.51
CA LYS A 55 -13.89 -0.77 4.83
C LYS A 55 -13.33 0.49 4.16
N LEU A 56 -12.14 0.37 3.60
CA LEU A 56 -11.51 1.45 2.83
C LEU A 56 -12.05 1.46 1.40
N PRO A 57 -12.13 2.63 0.75
CA PRO A 57 -12.47 2.71 -0.66
C PRO A 57 -11.47 1.89 -1.49
N GLN A 58 -12.00 1.00 -2.33
CA GLN A 58 -11.24 0.36 -3.40
C GLN A 58 -11.19 1.41 -4.52
N ASP A 59 -10.20 2.29 -4.46
CA ASP A 59 -10.11 3.38 -5.42
C ASP A 59 -9.92 2.82 -6.84
N ASN A 60 -10.97 2.92 -7.65
CA ASN A 60 -10.94 2.76 -9.11
C ASN A 60 -11.13 4.13 -9.79
N ALA A 61 -10.97 5.24 -9.04
CA ALA A 61 -11.29 6.57 -9.52
C ALA A 61 -10.02 7.41 -9.64
N GLY A 62 -9.22 7.04 -10.64
CA GLY A 62 -8.41 7.95 -11.44
C GLY A 62 -7.90 9.20 -10.72
N THR A 63 -6.89 9.04 -9.87
CA THR A 63 -5.91 10.10 -9.75
C THR A 63 -4.56 9.54 -10.14
N HIS A 64 -4.38 9.45 -11.45
CA HIS A 64 -3.06 9.35 -12.04
C HIS A 64 -2.30 10.64 -11.73
N PHE A 65 -1.84 10.80 -10.49
CA PHE A 65 -0.83 11.78 -10.15
C PHE A 65 0.49 11.23 -10.71
N LYS A 66 0.70 11.44 -12.02
CA LYS A 66 2.04 11.50 -12.58
C LYS A 66 2.72 12.70 -11.86
N PRO A 67 3.75 12.53 -11.01
CA PRO A 67 4.60 13.67 -10.70
C PRO A 67 5.24 14.07 -12.04
N THR A 68 4.79 15.21 -12.58
CA THR A 68 5.42 15.83 -13.74
C THR A 68 6.83 16.21 -13.32
N LYS A 69 7.83 15.52 -13.87
CA LYS A 69 9.20 16.05 -13.92
C LYS A 69 9.26 17.21 -14.90
#